data_AF-A0A150Q0T5-F1
#
_entry.id   AF-A0A150Q0T5-F1
#
_cell.length_a   1.000
_cell.length_b   1.000
_cell.length_c   1.000
_cell.angle_alpha   90.00
_cell.angle_beta   90.00
_cell.angle_gamma   90.00
#
_symmetry.space_group_name_H-M   'P 1'
#
loop_
_entity.id
_entity.type
_entity.pdbx_description
1 polymer ?
#
loop_
_entity_poly.entity_id
_entity_poly.type
_entity_poly.pdbx_seq_one_letter_code
_entity_poly.pdbx_strand_id
1 'polypeptide(L)'
;MTSRLQERLLAIMDRKNHWAWTHLTGPGLTRDQLAVHFRHEYRVYVRDFPVLLARVLGQSPPAGVRGALAENLFEEQTGKLSLGVSHPELFLEMIDGLGIPRASIEDESLPIEPEARAYRALLDRVSAAPPWEVGAAVLTIFVEGSVHERAELEGRREMPPIEEALRAHPMVRHNGCPPERMRLVRAHRAVEGGHRRDAWEMVLGHVPDEGPMADAVASAVAAAHTAWLAYRDGVARAMGLRQG
;
A
#
# COMPACT_ATOMS: atom_id res chain seq x y z
N MET A 1 24.71 11.49 -3.18
CA MET A 1 24.61 11.35 -1.70
C MET A 1 23.13 11.39 -1.36
N THR A 2 22.65 10.44 -0.57
CA THR A 2 21.25 10.42 -0.08
C THR A 2 21.00 11.64 0.79
N SER A 3 19.86 12.30 0.61
CA SER A 3 19.49 13.47 1.42
C SER A 3 19.15 13.05 2.86
N ARG A 4 19.21 13.97 3.84
CA ARG A 4 18.89 13.67 5.24
C ARG A 4 17.41 13.28 5.41
N LEU A 5 16.49 13.97 4.75
CA LEU A 5 15.08 13.60 4.75
C LEU A 5 14.87 12.23 4.11
N GLN A 6 15.48 11.97 2.95
CA GLN A 6 15.39 10.67 2.28
C GLN A 6 15.86 9.54 3.20
N GLU A 7 16.99 9.71 3.88
CA GLU A 7 17.50 8.70 4.82
C GLU A 7 16.55 8.48 6.01
N ARG A 8 15.95 9.54 6.57
CA ARG A 8 14.96 9.42 7.65
C ARG A 8 13.73 8.63 7.22
N LEU A 9 13.22 8.86 6.00
CA LEU A 9 12.08 8.13 5.45
C LEU A 9 12.45 6.67 5.18
N LEU A 10 13.61 6.40 4.57
CA LEU A 10 14.08 5.04 4.33
C LEU A 10 14.28 4.26 5.63
N ALA A 11 14.82 4.87 6.69
CA ALA A 11 14.96 4.21 7.99
C ALA A 11 13.60 3.81 8.62
N ILE A 12 12.50 4.48 8.26
CA ILE A 12 11.15 4.06 8.63
C ILE A 12 10.71 2.88 7.74
N MET A 13 10.90 2.99 6.42
CA MET A 13 10.52 1.95 5.45
C MET A 13 11.27 0.64 5.69
N ASP A 14 12.55 0.67 6.07
CA ASP A 14 13.37 -0.49 6.44
C ASP A 14 12.74 -1.31 7.59
N ARG A 15 11.83 -0.70 8.37
CA ARG A 15 11.09 -1.33 9.46
C ARG A 15 9.63 -1.63 9.12
N LYS A 16 9.17 -1.38 7.89
CA LYS A 16 7.82 -1.70 7.41
C LYS A 16 7.65 -3.21 7.17
N ASN A 17 7.83 -3.99 8.23
CA ASN A 17 7.65 -5.43 8.28
C ASN A 17 6.84 -5.79 9.53
N HIS A 18 6.16 -6.93 9.52
CA HIS A 18 5.30 -7.37 10.63
C HIS A 18 5.46 -8.87 10.86
N TRP A 19 5.39 -9.31 12.11
CA TRP A 19 5.65 -10.70 12.49
C TRP A 19 4.68 -11.68 11.82
N ALA A 20 3.44 -11.27 11.52
CA ALA A 20 2.44 -12.12 10.89
C ALA A 20 2.75 -12.41 9.41
N TRP A 21 3.72 -11.71 8.82
CA TRP A 21 4.09 -11.92 7.41
C TRP A 21 4.57 -13.34 7.12
N THR A 22 5.23 -13.99 8.08
CA THR A 22 5.64 -15.40 7.96
C THR A 22 4.44 -16.34 7.81
N HIS A 23 3.30 -16.04 8.45
CA HIS A 23 2.06 -16.78 8.28
C HIS A 23 1.38 -16.45 6.94
N LEU A 24 1.30 -15.16 6.59
CA LEU A 24 0.67 -14.68 5.34
C LEU A 24 1.40 -15.16 4.08
N THR A 25 2.71 -15.39 4.17
CA THR A 25 3.54 -15.89 3.08
C THR A 25 3.77 -17.40 3.13
N GLY A 26 3.37 -18.06 4.22
CA GLY A 26 3.49 -19.49 4.41
C GLY A 26 2.23 -20.28 4.04
N PRO A 27 2.28 -21.63 4.17
CA PRO A 27 1.11 -22.48 4.03
C PRO A 27 0.23 -22.49 5.29
N GLY A 28 -1.02 -22.94 5.13
CA GLY A 28 -1.88 -23.34 6.25
C GLY A 28 -2.96 -22.34 6.67
N LEU A 29 -3.12 -21.22 5.97
CA LEU A 29 -4.24 -20.30 6.20
C LEU A 29 -5.54 -20.85 5.62
N THR A 30 -6.64 -20.65 6.34
CA THR A 30 -7.98 -20.96 5.83
C THR A 30 -8.53 -19.79 5.00
N ARG A 31 -9.53 -20.07 4.16
CA ARG A 31 -10.25 -19.02 3.41
C ARG A 31 -10.89 -17.98 4.34
N ASP A 32 -11.40 -18.39 5.50
CA ASP A 32 -11.99 -17.45 6.47
C ASP A 32 -10.92 -16.50 7.06
N GLN A 33 -9.72 -17.01 7.34
CA GLN A 33 -8.60 -16.17 7.79
C GLN A 33 -8.17 -15.19 6.70
N LEU A 34 -8.04 -15.66 5.45
CA LEU A 34 -7.75 -14.79 4.31
C LEU A 34 -8.85 -13.75 4.09
N ALA A 35 -10.12 -14.11 4.25
CA ALA A 35 -11.24 -13.19 4.14
C ALA A 35 -11.16 -12.08 5.18
N VAL A 36 -10.78 -12.39 6.43
CA VAL A 36 -10.50 -11.37 7.45
C VAL A 36 -9.37 -10.45 7.00
N HIS A 37 -8.23 -11.00 6.57
CA HIS A 37 -7.08 -10.22 6.11
C HIS A 37 -7.45 -9.25 4.98
N PHE A 38 -8.06 -9.79 3.92
CA PHE A 38 -8.36 -9.02 2.72
C PHE A 38 -9.55 -8.07 2.90
N ARG A 39 -10.54 -8.37 3.76
CA ARG A 39 -11.59 -7.41 4.13
C ARG A 39 -10.99 -6.13 4.71
N HIS A 40 -10.02 -6.32 5.63
CA HIS A 40 -9.35 -5.21 6.27
C HIS A 40 -8.52 -4.40 5.27
N GLU A 41 -7.70 -5.05 4.46
CA GLU A 41 -6.89 -4.39 3.44
C GLU A 41 -7.75 -3.62 2.41
N TYR A 42 -8.83 -4.26 1.95
CA TYR A 42 -9.76 -3.66 1.00
C TYR A 42 -10.44 -2.41 1.53
N ARG A 43 -11.03 -2.49 2.73
CA ARG A 43 -11.84 -1.41 3.31
C ARG A 43 -11.01 -0.30 3.95
N VAL A 44 -9.80 -0.60 4.43
CA VAL A 44 -8.94 0.41 5.06
C VAL A 44 -8.25 1.28 4.01
N TYR A 45 -7.79 0.71 2.89
CA TYR A 45 -7.14 1.54 1.87
C TYR A 45 -7.41 1.14 0.43
N VAL A 46 -7.40 -0.14 0.02
CA VAL A 46 -7.40 -0.46 -1.43
C VAL A 46 -8.60 0.17 -2.16
N ARG A 47 -9.82 -0.03 -1.67
CA ARG A 47 -11.04 0.50 -2.30
C ARG A 47 -11.01 2.02 -2.45
N ASP A 48 -10.54 2.71 -1.41
CA ASP A 48 -10.61 4.17 -1.29
C ASP A 48 -9.28 4.85 -1.60
N PHE A 49 -8.25 4.12 -2.03
CA PHE A 49 -6.93 4.66 -2.33
C PHE A 49 -7.00 5.77 -3.40
N PRO A 50 -7.78 5.62 -4.50
CA PRO A 50 -8.04 6.72 -5.43
C PRO A 50 -8.62 7.96 -4.74
N VAL A 51 -9.55 7.79 -3.79
CA VAL A 51 -10.17 8.92 -3.08
C VAL A 51 -9.14 9.63 -2.19
N LEU A 52 -8.26 8.87 -1.53
CA LEU A 52 -7.17 9.42 -0.72
C LEU A 52 -6.20 10.24 -1.58
N LEU A 53 -5.79 9.73 -2.74
CA LEU A 53 -4.95 10.46 -3.70
C LEU A 53 -5.63 11.73 -4.23
N ALA A 54 -6.92 11.63 -4.59
CA ALA A 54 -7.69 12.76 -5.10
C ALA A 54 -7.78 13.91 -4.08
N ARG A 55 -7.84 13.60 -2.78
CA ARG A 55 -7.81 14.63 -1.72
C ARG A 55 -6.48 15.36 -1.68
N VAL A 56 -5.35 14.65 -1.76
CA VAL A 56 -4.01 15.26 -1.83
C VAL A 56 -3.86 16.12 -3.08
N LEU A 57 -4.29 15.62 -4.25
CA LEU A 57 -4.34 16.39 -5.49
C LEU A 57 -5.20 17.66 -5.36
N GLY A 58 -6.34 17.56 -4.67
CA GLY A 58 -7.26 18.67 -4.42
C GLY A 58 -6.67 19.80 -3.56
N GLN A 59 -5.58 19.55 -2.82
CA GLN A 59 -4.86 20.58 -2.08
C GLN A 59 -4.03 21.52 -2.99
N SER A 60 -4.12 21.35 -4.31
CA SER A 60 -3.46 22.17 -5.34
C SER A 60 -1.93 22.21 -5.21
N PRO A 61 -1.24 21.05 -5.20
CA PRO A 61 0.22 21.00 -5.17
C PRO A 61 0.82 21.60 -6.47
N PRO A 62 2.15 21.76 -6.55
CA PRO A 62 2.83 22.27 -7.75
C PRO A 62 2.50 21.50 -9.04
N ALA A 63 2.67 22.13 -10.21
CA ALA A 63 2.18 21.59 -11.48
C ALA A 63 2.70 20.18 -11.82
N GLY A 64 4.00 19.92 -11.65
CA GLY A 64 4.58 18.60 -11.88
C GLY A 64 4.01 17.54 -10.94
N VAL A 65 3.81 17.91 -9.67
CA VAL A 65 3.19 17.06 -8.65
C VAL A 65 1.74 16.71 -9.00
N ARG A 66 0.96 17.70 -9.48
CA ARG A 66 -0.42 17.43 -9.94
C ARG A 66 -0.45 16.44 -11.09
N GLY A 67 0.51 16.51 -12.02
CA GLY A 67 0.63 15.55 -13.13
C GLY A 67 0.81 14.12 -12.61
N ALA A 68 1.83 13.90 -11.78
CA ALA A 68 2.13 12.60 -11.18
C ALA A 68 0.95 12.04 -10.36
N LEU A 69 0.35 12.85 -9.48
CA LEU A 69 -0.82 12.43 -8.70
C LEU A 69 -2.05 12.14 -9.58
N ALA A 70 -2.26 12.87 -10.67
CA ALA A 70 -3.37 12.65 -11.58
C ALA A 70 -3.20 11.35 -12.38
N GLU A 71 -1.98 11.03 -12.83
CA GLU A 71 -1.69 9.76 -13.51
C GLU A 71 -1.88 8.57 -12.57
N ASN A 72 -1.33 8.65 -11.34
CA ASN A 72 -1.51 7.61 -10.33
C ASN A 72 -2.99 7.43 -9.98
N LEU A 73 -3.71 8.52 -9.70
CA LEU A 73 -5.17 8.49 -9.47
C LEU A 73 -5.93 7.83 -10.62
N PHE A 74 -5.61 8.20 -11.86
CA PHE A 74 -6.29 7.68 -13.04
C PHE A 74 -6.04 6.18 -13.22
N GLU A 75 -4.80 5.73 -13.00
CA GLU A 75 -4.45 4.32 -13.05
C GLU A 75 -5.13 3.52 -11.93
N GLU A 76 -5.05 3.96 -10.67
CA GLU A 76 -5.70 3.31 -9.54
C GLU A 76 -7.22 3.18 -9.73
N GLN A 77 -7.85 4.25 -10.22
CA GLN A 77 -9.31 4.33 -10.39
C GLN A 77 -9.83 3.58 -11.62
N THR A 78 -9.02 3.43 -12.68
CA THR A 78 -9.51 2.93 -13.99
C THR A 78 -8.70 1.79 -14.58
N GLY A 79 -7.43 1.63 -14.19
CA GLY A 79 -6.47 0.69 -14.75
C GLY A 79 -6.06 0.98 -16.20
N LYS A 80 -6.44 2.13 -16.76
CA LYS A 80 -6.31 2.40 -18.21
C LYS A 80 -4.88 2.72 -18.66
N LEU A 81 -3.91 2.85 -17.75
CA LEU A 81 -2.49 2.89 -18.11
C LEU A 81 -1.89 1.48 -18.14
N SER A 82 -2.55 0.47 -17.53
CA SER A 82 -2.10 -0.92 -17.53
C SER A 82 -3.12 -1.91 -18.12
N LEU A 83 -4.00 -2.51 -17.32
CA LEU A 83 -4.81 -3.68 -17.66
C LEU A 83 -6.29 -3.37 -17.95
N GLY A 84 -6.65 -2.09 -17.98
CA GLY A 84 -8.01 -1.59 -18.27
C GLY A 84 -9.03 -1.87 -17.16
N VAL A 85 -8.58 -2.26 -15.96
CA VAL A 85 -9.42 -2.59 -14.80
C VAL A 85 -8.83 -1.91 -13.57
N SER A 86 -9.67 -1.25 -12.77
CA SER A 86 -9.23 -0.53 -11.58
C SER A 86 -8.55 -1.46 -10.58
N HIS A 87 -7.63 -0.91 -9.77
CA HIS A 87 -6.89 -1.70 -8.79
C HIS A 87 -7.80 -2.32 -7.71
N PRO A 88 -8.85 -1.63 -7.21
CA PRO A 88 -9.86 -2.27 -6.36
C PRO A 88 -10.56 -3.47 -6.99
N GLU A 89 -10.90 -3.40 -8.28
CA GLU A 89 -11.56 -4.52 -8.96
C GLU A 89 -10.57 -5.66 -9.24
N LEU A 90 -9.31 -5.36 -9.63
CA LEU A 90 -8.26 -6.37 -9.75
C LEU A 90 -7.95 -7.06 -8.41
N PHE A 91 -8.08 -6.35 -7.29
CA PHE A 91 -8.01 -6.95 -5.97
C PHE A 91 -9.16 -7.95 -5.77
N LEU A 92 -10.40 -7.59 -6.09
CA LEU A 92 -11.56 -8.50 -5.99
C LEU A 92 -11.46 -9.68 -6.96
N GLU A 93 -10.86 -9.53 -8.14
CA GLU A 93 -10.58 -10.67 -9.04
C GLU A 93 -9.64 -11.70 -8.39
N MET A 94 -8.66 -11.26 -7.60
CA MET A 94 -7.82 -12.16 -6.80
C MET A 94 -8.64 -12.87 -5.70
N ILE A 95 -9.56 -12.15 -5.04
CA ILE A 95 -10.47 -12.73 -4.04
C ILE A 95 -11.36 -13.81 -4.66
N ASP A 96 -11.90 -13.57 -5.85
CA ASP A 96 -12.66 -14.58 -6.60
C ASP A 96 -11.79 -15.81 -6.91
N GLY A 97 -10.53 -15.59 -7.28
CA GLY A 97 -9.55 -16.65 -7.53
C GLY A 97 -9.26 -17.53 -6.31
N LEU A 98 -9.36 -16.98 -5.11
CA LEU A 98 -9.23 -17.73 -3.84
C LEU A 98 -10.52 -18.49 -3.46
N GLY A 99 -11.61 -18.26 -4.19
CA GLY A 99 -12.94 -18.80 -3.88
C GLY A 99 -13.55 -18.18 -2.62
N ILE A 100 -13.17 -16.95 -2.29
CA ILE A 100 -13.74 -16.20 -1.18
C ILE A 100 -14.92 -15.37 -1.73
N PRO A 101 -16.12 -15.43 -1.14
CA PRO A 101 -17.24 -14.59 -1.58
C PRO A 101 -16.90 -13.11 -1.41
N ARG A 102 -17.11 -12.29 -2.45
CA ARG A 102 -16.88 -10.83 -2.39
C ARG A 102 -17.62 -10.17 -1.22
N ALA A 103 -18.83 -10.63 -0.90
CA ALA A 103 -19.59 -10.14 0.26
C ALA A 103 -18.81 -10.28 1.59
N SER A 104 -17.93 -11.27 1.75
CA SER A 104 -17.07 -11.41 2.94
C SER A 104 -16.01 -10.31 3.07
N ILE A 105 -15.75 -9.58 1.97
CA ILE A 105 -14.82 -8.46 1.85
C ILE A 105 -15.56 -7.13 1.87
N GLU A 106 -16.66 -7.01 1.13
CA GLU A 106 -17.33 -5.74 0.83
C GLU A 106 -18.48 -5.40 1.79
N ASP A 107 -19.08 -6.38 2.47
CA ASP A 107 -20.21 -6.13 3.36
C ASP A 107 -19.80 -5.22 4.53
N GLU A 108 -20.36 -4.01 4.54
CA GLU A 108 -20.07 -2.98 5.53
C GLU A 108 -20.55 -3.36 6.94
N SER A 109 -21.53 -4.26 7.05
CA SER A 109 -22.04 -4.76 8.34
C SER A 109 -21.04 -5.65 9.07
N LEU A 110 -20.08 -6.26 8.34
CA LEU A 110 -19.00 -7.02 8.96
C LEU A 110 -18.04 -6.06 9.67
N PRO A 111 -17.66 -6.33 10.92
CA PRO A 111 -16.75 -5.45 11.63
C PRO A 111 -15.33 -5.53 11.07
N ILE A 112 -14.64 -4.39 11.14
CA ILE A 112 -13.18 -4.31 11.12
C ILE A 112 -12.67 -3.97 12.52
N GLU A 113 -11.41 -4.27 12.81
CA GLU A 113 -10.83 -4.04 14.12
C GLU A 113 -10.74 -2.54 14.48
N PRO A 114 -10.77 -2.18 15.78
CA PRO A 114 -10.56 -0.80 16.22
C PRO A 114 -9.27 -0.18 15.68
N GLU A 115 -8.18 -0.93 15.63
CA GLU A 115 -6.88 -0.50 15.11
C GLU A 115 -6.95 -0.23 13.60
N ALA A 116 -7.75 -1.00 12.86
CA ALA A 116 -8.01 -0.77 11.45
C ALA A 116 -8.79 0.53 11.21
N ARG A 117 -9.81 0.81 12.03
CA ARG A 117 -10.52 2.11 12.01
C ARG A 117 -9.59 3.26 12.36
N ALA A 118 -8.73 3.09 13.35
CA ALA A 118 -7.77 4.12 13.77
C ALA A 118 -6.76 4.43 12.65
N TYR A 119 -6.23 3.40 11.99
CA TYR A 119 -5.32 3.57 10.85
C TYR A 119 -6.05 4.21 9.66
N ARG A 120 -7.26 3.76 9.33
CA ARG A 120 -8.10 4.42 8.30
C ARG A 120 -8.31 5.91 8.60
N ALA A 121 -8.69 6.24 9.83
CA ALA A 121 -8.90 7.62 10.24
C ALA A 121 -7.61 8.46 10.16
N LEU A 122 -6.43 7.86 10.38
CA LEU A 122 -5.15 8.52 10.11
C LEU A 122 -4.99 8.84 8.62
N LEU A 123 -5.24 7.87 7.73
CA LEU A 123 -5.17 8.06 6.28
C LEU A 123 -6.16 9.14 5.80
N ASP A 124 -7.39 9.15 6.32
CA ASP A 124 -8.36 10.20 6.01
C ASP A 124 -7.87 11.59 6.44
N ARG A 125 -7.27 11.72 7.64
CA ARG A 125 -6.74 13.01 8.12
C ARG A 125 -5.57 13.52 7.27
N VAL A 126 -4.57 12.68 7.02
CA VAL A 126 -3.36 13.11 6.29
C VAL A 126 -3.64 13.38 4.80
N SER A 127 -4.64 12.70 4.21
CA SER A 127 -5.04 12.96 2.83
C SER A 127 -5.85 14.24 2.66
N ALA A 128 -6.65 14.61 3.67
CA ALA A 128 -7.59 15.74 3.58
C ALA A 128 -7.02 17.08 4.08
N ALA A 129 -6.01 17.06 4.94
CA ALA A 129 -5.46 18.27 5.56
C ALA A 129 -4.16 18.72 4.89
N PRO A 130 -3.95 20.04 4.71
CA PRO A 130 -2.63 20.58 4.35
C PRO A 130 -1.63 20.39 5.49
N PRO A 131 -0.32 20.33 5.18
CA PRO A 131 0.27 20.54 3.86
C PRO A 131 0.27 19.24 3.00
N TRP A 132 0.19 19.38 1.67
CA TRP A 132 0.01 18.25 0.75
C TRP A 132 1.18 17.25 0.79
N GLU A 133 2.38 17.73 1.13
CA GLU A 133 3.63 16.98 1.23
C GLU A 133 3.49 15.84 2.26
N VAL A 134 2.73 16.07 3.34
CA VAL A 134 2.44 15.06 4.36
C VAL A 134 1.55 13.95 3.80
N GLY A 135 0.45 14.33 3.14
CA GLY A 135 -0.45 13.37 2.51
C GLY A 135 0.22 12.57 1.41
N ALA A 136 1.00 13.24 0.54
CA ALA A 136 1.78 12.61 -0.52
C ALA A 136 2.77 11.60 0.06
N ALA A 137 3.62 11.99 1.02
CA ALA A 137 4.60 11.08 1.61
C ALA A 137 3.95 9.87 2.29
N VAL A 138 2.84 10.05 3.02
CA VAL A 138 2.17 8.93 3.67
C VAL A 138 1.53 7.98 2.65
N LEU A 139 0.87 8.49 1.60
CA LEU A 139 0.17 7.63 0.65
C LEU A 139 1.12 6.99 -0.38
N THR A 140 1.96 7.79 -1.03
CA THR A 140 2.73 7.32 -2.20
C THR A 140 4.08 6.71 -1.82
N ILE A 141 4.67 7.09 -0.68
CA ILE A 141 5.88 6.43 -0.18
C ILE A 141 5.52 5.35 0.84
N PHE A 142 4.76 5.69 1.89
CA PHE A 142 4.51 4.72 2.96
C PHE A 142 3.46 3.66 2.60
N VAL A 143 2.26 4.02 2.11
CA VAL A 143 1.21 3.03 1.82
C VAL A 143 1.61 2.14 0.64
N GLU A 144 1.95 2.73 -0.52
CA GLU A 144 2.35 1.99 -1.73
C GLU A 144 3.71 1.28 -1.60
N GLY A 145 4.67 1.88 -0.87
CA GLY A 145 6.02 1.34 -0.76
C GLY A 145 6.12 0.06 0.08
N SER A 146 7.32 -0.49 0.19
CA SER A 146 7.56 -1.73 0.95
C SER A 146 8.84 -1.67 1.78
N VAL A 147 9.13 -2.72 2.55
CA VAL A 147 10.42 -2.87 3.25
C VAL A 147 11.62 -2.86 2.29
N HIS A 148 11.40 -3.09 1.00
CA HIS A 148 12.46 -3.15 -0.01
C HIS A 148 12.79 -1.80 -0.64
N GLU A 149 12.19 -0.70 -0.17
CA GLU A 149 12.26 0.61 -0.82
C GLU A 149 13.69 1.12 -1.01
N ARG A 150 14.56 0.90 -0.02
CA ARG A 150 15.98 1.25 -0.14
C ARG A 150 16.68 0.48 -1.25
N ALA A 151 16.46 -0.84 -1.31
CA ALA A 151 17.06 -1.68 -2.34
C ALA A 151 16.53 -1.33 -3.74
N GLU A 152 15.28 -0.90 -3.86
CA GLU A 152 14.68 -0.39 -5.10
C GLU A 152 15.39 0.90 -5.56
N LEU A 153 15.51 1.91 -4.69
CA LEU A 153 16.14 3.19 -5.03
C LEU A 153 17.63 3.05 -5.37
N GLU A 154 18.32 2.09 -4.74
CA GLU A 154 19.73 1.82 -5.01
C GLU A 154 19.94 0.89 -6.22
N GLY A 155 18.86 0.43 -6.87
CA GLY A 155 18.92 -0.49 -8.02
C GLY A 155 19.47 -1.87 -7.65
N ARG A 156 19.40 -2.25 -6.37
CA ARG A 156 19.91 -3.54 -5.83
C ARG A 156 18.83 -4.61 -5.75
N ARG A 157 17.55 -4.26 -5.91
CA ARG A 157 16.44 -5.23 -5.91
C ARG A 157 16.32 -5.87 -7.29
N GLU A 158 16.87 -7.06 -7.43
CA GLU A 158 16.57 -7.92 -8.56
C GLU A 158 15.19 -8.55 -8.36
N MET A 159 14.36 -8.45 -9.39
CA MET A 159 13.02 -9.01 -9.38
C MET A 159 12.92 -10.04 -10.49
N PRO A 160 12.46 -11.27 -10.18
CA PRO A 160 12.38 -12.32 -11.17
C PRO A 160 11.39 -11.96 -12.29
N PRO A 161 11.43 -12.68 -13.43
CA PRO A 161 10.41 -12.59 -14.45
C PRO A 161 9.00 -12.72 -13.84
N ILE A 162 8.05 -11.94 -14.34
CA ILE A 162 6.71 -11.82 -13.71
C ILE A 162 6.01 -13.18 -13.56
N GLU A 163 6.14 -14.08 -14.53
CA GLU A 163 5.54 -15.43 -14.44
C GLU A 163 6.16 -16.29 -13.33
N GLU A 164 7.46 -16.12 -13.07
CA GLU A 164 8.13 -16.79 -11.97
C GLU A 164 7.71 -16.20 -10.62
N ALA A 165 7.65 -14.86 -10.54
CA ALA A 165 7.15 -14.16 -9.36
C ALA A 165 5.72 -14.61 -9.01
N LEU A 166 4.85 -14.76 -10.01
CA LEU A 166 3.47 -15.20 -9.82
C LEU A 166 3.37 -16.66 -9.34
N ARG A 167 4.15 -17.58 -9.92
CA ARG A 167 4.20 -18.97 -9.45
C ARG A 167 4.72 -19.08 -8.01
N ALA A 168 5.64 -18.21 -7.64
CA ALA A 168 6.19 -18.15 -6.28
C ALA A 168 5.28 -17.39 -5.29
N HIS A 169 4.29 -16.64 -5.78
CA HIS A 169 3.43 -15.81 -4.94
C HIS A 169 2.66 -16.66 -3.92
N PRO A 170 2.60 -16.29 -2.62
CA PRO A 170 1.97 -17.11 -1.59
C PRO A 170 0.52 -17.48 -1.87
N MET A 171 -0.26 -16.57 -2.46
CA MET A 171 -1.65 -16.85 -2.82
C MET A 171 -1.77 -17.96 -3.87
N VAL A 172 -0.82 -18.03 -4.81
CA VAL A 172 -0.77 -19.09 -5.82
C VAL A 172 -0.20 -20.37 -5.22
N ARG A 173 1.00 -20.27 -4.66
CA ARG A 173 1.79 -21.43 -4.19
C ARG A 173 1.14 -22.18 -3.03
N HIS A 174 0.48 -21.47 -2.13
CA HIS A 174 0.00 -22.03 -0.86
C HIS A 174 -1.52 -21.99 -0.69
N ASN A 175 -2.21 -21.07 -1.36
CA ASN A 175 -3.64 -20.83 -1.13
C ASN A 175 -4.51 -21.15 -2.37
N GLY A 176 -3.91 -21.68 -3.43
CA GLY A 176 -4.62 -22.21 -4.60
C GLY A 176 -5.23 -21.14 -5.52
N CYS A 177 -4.83 -19.87 -5.39
CA CYS A 177 -5.24 -18.83 -6.32
C CYS A 177 -4.65 -19.12 -7.72
N PRO A 178 -5.46 -19.15 -8.79
CA PRO A 178 -4.92 -19.30 -10.14
C PRO A 178 -4.04 -18.10 -10.53
N PRO A 179 -2.85 -18.30 -11.16
CA PRO A 179 -1.97 -17.20 -11.56
C PRO A 179 -2.64 -16.14 -12.45
N GLU A 180 -3.62 -16.53 -13.26
CA GLU A 180 -4.40 -15.63 -14.12
C GLU A 180 -5.31 -14.69 -13.34
N ARG A 181 -5.61 -15.00 -12.07
CA ARG A 181 -6.38 -14.12 -11.15
C ARG A 181 -5.48 -13.15 -10.39
N MET A 182 -4.15 -13.31 -10.47
CA MET A 182 -3.17 -12.40 -9.85
C MET A 182 -2.85 -11.18 -10.73
N ARG A 183 -3.86 -10.62 -11.42
CA ARG A 183 -3.67 -9.50 -12.36
C ARG A 183 -3.24 -8.21 -11.68
N LEU A 184 -3.64 -7.98 -10.42
CA LEU A 184 -3.16 -6.82 -9.65
C LEU A 184 -1.63 -6.79 -9.55
N VAL A 185 -0.98 -7.93 -9.32
CA VAL A 185 0.50 -8.02 -9.26
C VAL A 185 1.12 -7.64 -10.60
N ARG A 186 0.47 -7.99 -11.71
CA ARG A 186 0.90 -7.59 -13.07
C ARG A 186 0.71 -6.10 -13.30
N ALA A 187 -0.41 -5.53 -12.86
CA ALA A 187 -0.70 -4.10 -12.96
C ALA A 187 0.35 -3.29 -12.19
N HIS A 188 0.57 -3.61 -10.91
CA HIS A 188 1.64 -2.99 -10.12
C HIS A 188 2.98 -3.10 -10.85
N ARG A 189 3.40 -4.29 -11.30
CA ARG A 189 4.68 -4.47 -12.00
C ARG A 189 4.86 -3.57 -13.23
N ALA A 190 3.77 -3.25 -13.95
CA ALA A 190 3.82 -2.43 -15.15
C ALA A 190 4.06 -0.94 -14.86
N VAL A 191 3.63 -0.45 -13.69
CA VAL A 191 3.65 0.99 -13.34
C VAL A 191 4.54 1.33 -12.13
N GLU A 192 4.89 0.33 -11.32
CA GLU A 192 5.57 0.48 -10.01
C GLU A 192 6.90 1.23 -10.10
N GLY A 193 7.71 0.99 -11.15
CA GLY A 193 8.98 1.69 -11.31
C GLY A 193 8.83 3.20 -11.58
N GLY A 194 7.78 3.60 -12.30
CA GLY A 194 7.45 5.01 -12.57
C GLY A 194 6.84 5.67 -11.35
N HIS A 195 5.74 5.11 -10.83
CA HIS A 195 5.03 5.65 -9.67
C HIS A 195 5.93 5.77 -8.43
N ARG A 196 6.80 4.79 -8.18
CA ARG A 196 7.78 4.86 -7.08
C ARG A 196 8.73 6.03 -7.24
N ARG A 197 9.33 6.20 -8.42
CA ARG A 197 10.25 7.30 -8.68
C ARG A 197 9.54 8.64 -8.50
N ASP A 198 8.36 8.78 -9.08
CA ASP A 198 7.55 9.99 -9.00
C ASP A 198 7.16 10.31 -7.55
N ALA A 199 6.86 9.30 -6.73
CA ALA A 199 6.57 9.47 -5.31
C ALA A 199 7.74 10.12 -4.54
N TRP A 200 8.95 9.61 -4.74
CA TRP A 200 10.15 10.14 -4.09
C TRP A 200 10.55 11.51 -4.65
N GLU A 201 10.51 11.71 -5.97
CA GLU A 201 10.83 13.00 -6.60
C GLU A 201 9.84 14.09 -6.20
N MET A 202 8.55 13.78 -6.12
CA MET A 202 7.49 14.68 -5.66
C MET A 202 7.79 15.20 -4.24
N VAL A 203 8.11 14.32 -3.30
CA VAL A 203 8.35 14.69 -1.90
C VAL A 203 9.71 15.37 -1.73
N LEU A 204 10.80 14.75 -2.21
CA LEU A 204 12.15 15.28 -2.01
C LEU A 204 12.45 16.53 -2.83
N GLY A 205 11.75 16.73 -3.96
CA GLY A 205 11.87 17.93 -4.78
C GLY A 205 11.17 19.17 -4.19
N HIS A 206 10.28 18.98 -3.22
CA HIS A 206 9.45 20.07 -2.68
C HIS A 206 9.54 20.23 -1.15
N VAL A 207 10.08 19.24 -0.43
CA VAL A 207 10.34 19.34 1.00
C VAL A 207 11.82 19.66 1.22
N PRO A 208 12.17 20.74 1.95
CA PRO A 208 13.54 21.00 2.34
C PRO A 208 14.14 19.81 3.10
N ASP A 209 15.45 19.60 2.97
CA ASP A 209 16.12 18.43 3.59
C ASP A 209 16.06 18.45 5.13
N GLU A 210 15.86 19.63 5.71
CA GLU A 210 15.77 19.87 7.15
C GLU A 210 14.71 20.93 7.50
N GLY A 211 14.37 21.01 8.79
CA GLY A 211 13.47 22.02 9.32
C GLY A 211 12.03 21.53 9.51
N PRO A 212 11.10 22.44 9.87
CA PRO A 212 9.78 22.06 10.35
C PRO A 212 8.96 21.20 9.37
N MET A 213 9.07 21.44 8.06
CA MET A 213 8.36 20.64 7.06
C MET A 213 8.94 19.22 6.93
N ALA A 214 10.28 19.09 6.90
CA ALA A 214 10.95 17.80 6.91
C ALA A 214 10.57 16.98 8.14
N ASP A 215 10.50 17.65 9.30
CA ASP A 215 10.08 17.04 10.56
C ASP A 215 8.61 16.62 10.55
N ALA A 216 7.71 17.44 10.00
CA ALA A 216 6.30 17.10 9.85
C ALA A 216 6.10 15.87 8.95
N VAL A 217 6.77 15.82 7.79
CA VAL A 217 6.71 14.69 6.85
C VAL A 217 7.25 13.41 7.49
N ALA A 218 8.47 13.45 8.05
CA ALA A 218 9.06 12.27 8.69
C ALA A 218 8.24 11.79 9.90
N SER A 219 7.69 12.71 10.70
CA SER A 219 6.83 12.37 11.85
C SER A 219 5.51 11.75 11.41
N ALA A 220 4.91 12.23 10.32
CA ALA A 220 3.67 11.67 9.79
C ALA A 220 3.89 10.25 9.23
N VAL A 221 4.99 10.01 8.51
CA VAL A 221 5.35 8.67 8.03
C VAL A 221 5.66 7.72 9.18
N ALA A 222 6.34 8.20 10.24
CA ALA A 222 6.57 7.40 11.46
C ALA A 222 5.27 7.07 12.21
N ALA A 223 4.34 8.03 12.27
CA ALA A 223 3.01 7.81 12.86
C ALA A 223 2.18 6.81 12.03
N ALA A 224 2.24 6.90 10.70
CA ALA A 224 1.62 5.93 9.80
C ALA A 224 2.21 4.53 9.99
N HIS A 225 3.53 4.40 10.14
CA HIS A 225 4.19 3.14 10.45
C HIS A 225 3.72 2.53 11.78
N THR A 226 3.66 3.33 12.83
CA THR A 226 3.17 2.89 14.15
C THR A 226 1.72 2.43 14.07
N ALA A 227 0.85 3.21 13.43
CA ALA A 227 -0.56 2.86 13.26
C ALA A 227 -0.75 1.64 12.37
N TRP A 228 0.08 1.47 11.33
CA TRP A 228 0.07 0.30 10.46
C TRP A 228 0.48 -0.97 11.21
N LEU A 229 1.47 -0.91 12.10
CA LEU A 229 1.84 -2.05 12.94
C LEU A 229 0.68 -2.46 13.86
N ALA A 230 0.06 -1.51 14.56
CA ALA A 230 -1.11 -1.78 15.40
C ALA A 230 -2.29 -2.34 14.59
N TYR A 231 -2.52 -1.80 13.39
CA TYR A 231 -3.49 -2.31 12.44
C TYR A 231 -3.21 -3.78 12.07
N ARG A 232 -1.96 -4.11 11.72
CA ARG A 232 -1.57 -5.49 11.36
C ARG A 232 -1.66 -6.44 12.57
N ASP A 233 -1.37 -5.98 13.78
CA ASP A 233 -1.61 -6.75 15.02
C ASP A 233 -3.10 -7.06 15.22
N GLY A 234 -3.97 -6.05 15.03
CA GLY A 234 -5.41 -6.22 15.09
C GLY A 234 -5.90 -7.27 14.08
N VAL A 235 -5.46 -7.16 12.83
CA VAL A 235 -5.80 -8.13 11.77
C VAL A 235 -5.30 -9.53 12.12
N ALA A 236 -4.05 -9.67 12.55
CA ALA A 236 -3.48 -10.96 12.91
C ALA A 236 -4.24 -11.63 14.07
N ARG A 237 -4.65 -10.85 15.08
CA ARG A 237 -5.50 -11.30 16.18
C ARG A 237 -6.88 -11.74 15.69
N ALA A 238 -7.52 -10.97 14.81
CA ALA A 238 -8.82 -11.30 14.22
C ALA A 238 -8.76 -12.58 13.34
N MET A 239 -7.60 -12.85 12.74
CA MET A 239 -7.31 -14.11 12.03
C MET A 239 -6.99 -15.28 12.97
N GLY A 240 -6.85 -15.05 14.28
CA GLY A 240 -6.44 -16.07 15.25
C GLY A 240 -4.97 -16.49 15.14
N LEU A 241 -4.11 -15.67 14.53
CA LEU A 241 -2.68 -15.91 14.45
C LEU A 241 -2.00 -15.62 15.79
N ARG A 242 -0.88 -16.30 16.05
CA ARG A 242 -0.08 -16.13 17.26
C ARG A 242 1.36 -15.86 16.89
N GLN A 243 1.99 -14.95 17.61
CA GLN A 243 3.43 -14.77 17.51
C GLN A 243 4.10 -16.02 18.12
N GLY A 244 4.94 -16.69 17.31
CA GLY A 244 5.73 -17.83 17.74
C GLY A 244 6.86 -17.46 18.69
#